data_AF-B6VVS1-F1
#
_entry.id   AF-B6VVS1-F1
#
_cell.length_a   1.000
_cell.length_b   1.000
_cell.length_c   1.000
_cell.angle_alpha   90.00
_cell.angle_beta   90.00
_cell.angle_gamma   90.00
#
_symmetry.space_group_name_H-M   'P 1'
#
loop_
_entity.id
_entity.type
_entity.pdbx_description
1 polymer ?
#
loop_
_entity_poly.entity_id
_entity_poly.type
_entity_poly.pdbx_seq_one_letter_code
_entity_poly.pdbx_strand_id
1 'polypeptide(L)' 'MLVYVSDEGEVVPRNLEENMEGFDLTIVYCLGCSWSGSPKRLVRR' A
#
# COMPACT_ATOMS: atom_id res chain seq x y z
N MET A 1 5.62 -8.46 -0.72
CA MET A 1 4.69 -8.33 0.42
C MET A 1 3.35 -7.84 -0.10
N LEU A 2 2.24 -8.35 0.45
CA LEU A 2 0.90 -7.83 0.12
C LEU A 2 0.48 -6.84 1.19
N VAL A 3 -0.14 -5.74 0.77
CA VAL A 3 -0.54 -4.65 1.66
C VAL A 3 -1.97 -4.22 1.35
N TYR A 4 -2.62 -3.67 2.36
CA TYR A 4 -3.82 -2.85 2.21
C TYR A 4 -3.44 -1.38 2.26
N VAL A 5 -4.28 -0.53 1.68
CA VAL A 5 -4.20 0.93 1.85
C VAL A 5 -5.43 1.36 2.61
N SER A 6 -5.25 2.03 3.75
CA SER A 6 -6.34 2.54 4.57
C SER A 6 -7.07 3.70 3.88
N ASP A 7 -8.20 4.10 4.44
CA ASP A 7 -8.94 5.29 4.04
C ASP A 7 -8.20 6.60 4.32
N GLU A 8 -7.22 6.61 5.23
CA GLU A 8 -6.27 7.72 5.40
C GLU A 8 -5.10 7.68 4.41
N GLY A 9 -5.00 6.61 3.62
CA GLY A 9 -3.92 6.40 2.66
C GLY A 9 -2.65 5.83 3.28
N GLU A 10 -2.75 5.18 4.44
CA GLU A 10 -1.65 4.49 5.09
C GLU A 10 -1.49 3.08 4.51
N VAL A 11 -0.24 2.62 4.38
CA VAL A 11 0.07 1.26 3.93
C VAL A 11 0.10 0.34 5.15
N VAL A 12 -0.70 -0.71 5.14
CA VAL A 12 -0.82 -1.68 6.24
C VAL A 12 -0.50 -3.08 5.70
N PRO A 13 0.32 -3.90 6.39
CA PRO A 13 0.64 -5.23 5.90
C PRO A 13 -0.62 -6.10 5.94
N ARG A 14 -0.78 -6.95 4.93
CA ARG A 14 -1.93 -7.88 4.88
C ARG A 14 -1.88 -8.91 6.01
N ASN A 15 -0.67 -9.33 6.38
CA ASN A 15 -0.42 -10.17 7.54
C ASN A 15 0.27 -9.33 8.63
N LEU A 16 -0.34 -9.23 9.81
CA LEU A 16 0.16 -8.39 10.90
C LEU A 16 1.49 -8.87 11.51
N GLU A 17 1.88 -10.13 11.25
CA GLU A 17 3.18 -10.66 11.66
C GLU A 17 4.32 -10.23 10.72
N GLU A 18 4.01 -9.68 9.54
CA GLU A 18 5.02 -9.20 8.59
C GLU A 18 5.55 -7.81 8.98
N ASN A 19 6.87 -7.66 8.99
CA ASN A 19 7.53 -6.37 9.16
C ASN A 19 7.69 -5.67 7.79
N MET A 20 7.41 -4.37 7.74
CA MET A 20 7.55 -3.53 6.55
C MET A 20 8.83 -2.67 6.57
N GLU A 21 9.71 -2.86 7.55
CA GLU A 21 10.99 -2.15 7.65
C GLU A 21 11.87 -2.41 6.42
N GLY A 22 12.43 -1.33 5.87
CA GLY A 22 13.27 -1.38 4.66
C GLY A 22 12.50 -1.34 3.33
N PHE A 23 11.16 -1.36 3.33
CA PHE A 23 10.36 -1.17 2.12
C PHE A 23 10.08 0.31 1.85
N ASP A 24 10.04 0.69 0.56
CA ASP A 24 9.53 1.98 0.13
C ASP A 24 7.99 1.97 0.16
N LEU A 25 7.40 2.69 1.12
CA LEU A 25 5.95 2.80 1.28
C LEU A 25 5.34 3.98 0.50
N THR A 26 6.15 4.70 -0.29
CA THR A 26 5.69 5.86 -1.06
C THR A 26 5.00 5.47 -2.38
N ILE A 27 5.22 4.23 -2.85
CA ILE A 27 4.64 3.69 -4.07
C ILE A 27 4.07 2.29 -3.77
N VAL A 28 2.84 2.04 -4.23
CA VAL A 28 2.24 0.70 -4.24
C VAL A 28 2.02 0.23 -5.67
N TYR A 29 2.02 -1.08 -5.84
CA TYR A 29 1.78 -1.75 -7.12
C TYR A 29 0.53 -2.61 -7.03
N CYS A 30 -0.45 -2.34 -7.89
CA CYS A 30 -1.65 -3.15 -8.00
C CYS A 30 -1.41 -4.36 -8.90
N LEU A 31 -1.44 -5.56 -8.30
CA LEU A 31 -1.19 -6.82 -9.01
C LEU A 31 -2.29 -7.21 -10.01
N GLY A 32 -3.49 -6.63 -9.90
CA GLY A 32 -4.62 -6.93 -10.78
C GLY A 32 -4.76 -6.01 -11.99
N CYS A 33 -4.23 -4.79 -11.91
CA CYS A 33 -4.46 -3.75 -12.93
C CYS A 33 -3.17 -3.14 -13.49
N SER A 34 -1.99 -3.63 -13.07
CA SER A 34 -0.67 -3.09 -13.44
C SER A 34 -0.47 -1.60 -13.13
N TRP A 35 -1.34 -1.02 -12.28
CA TRP A 35 -1.22 0.36 -11.84
C TRP A 35 -0.17 0.47 -10.74
N SER A 36 0.56 1.58 -10.73
CA SER A 36 1.41 1.97 -9.60
C SER A 36 1.28 3.45 -9.29
N GLY A 37 1.53 3.79 -8.03
CA GLY A 37 1.51 5.17 -7.59
C GLY A 37 1.43 5.33 -6.09
N SER A 38 1.33 6.58 -5.64
CA SER A 38 1.24 6.90 -4.22
C SER A 38 -0.06 6.36 -3.60
N PRO A 39 -0.02 5.73 -2.42
CA PRO A 39 -1.21 5.30 -1.67
C PRO A 39 -2.25 6.41 -1.50
N LYS A 40 -1.80 7.66 -1.31
CA LYS A 40 -2.66 8.84 -1.17
C LYS A 40 -3.55 9.12 -2.38
N ARG A 41 -3.27 8.54 -3.55
CA ARG A 41 -4.12 8.65 -4.75
C ARG A 41 -5.31 7.70 -4.73
N LEU A 42 -5.31 6.69 -3.85
CA LEU A 42 -6.40 5.74 -3.68
C LEU A 42 -7.47 6.24 -2.70
N VAL A 43 -7.13 7.24 -1.88
CA VAL A 43 -8.07 7.89 -0.96
C VAL A 43 -9.01 8.79 -1.74
N ARG A 44 -10.31 8.57 -1.54
CA ARG A 44 -11.36 9.42 -2.11
C ARG A 44 -11.57 10.62 -1.18
N ARG A 45 -11.49 11.84 -1.70
CA ARG A 45 -11.84 13.06 -0.97
C ARG A 45 -13.35 13.26 -0.88
#